data_AF-A0AAJ0DJZ5-F1
#
_entry.id   AF-A0AAJ0DJZ5-F1
#
_cell.length_a   1.000
_cell.length_b   1.000
_cell.length_c   1.000
_cell.angle_alpha   90.00
_cell.angle_beta   90.00
_cell.angle_gamma   90.00
#
_symmetry.space_group_name_H-M   'P 1'
#
loop_
_entity.id
_entity.type
_entity.pdbx_description
1 polymer ?
#
loop_
_entity_poly.entity_id
_entity_poly.type
_entity_poly.pdbx_seq_one_letter_code
_entity_poly.pdbx_strand_id
1 'polypeptide(L)'
;MTTTAPPGATLTPPHDSTAAQGYAGWVPHDIPYKAEYDDSLIDVILSPSTTSNPGIRVIPEDSDEQPIPGQSVRIQDIDLTTLPPLSESQLPILLPDSRRIYASPIPGIRLTHPYGWTEGGPSLDPTMDTFAEDFLINRPDITTEAQMRAAVQREVDEHLEVAKQRLRARQKAKDKNEQITKEIKTLTDQHDMELRIQQKMQEDQRRKKEARERKRVERDGGG
;
A
#
# COMPACT_ATOMS: atom_id res chain seq x y z
N MET A 1 26.49 -26.49 -33.72
CA MET A 1 25.25 -27.10 -33.19
C MET A 1 24.59 -26.05 -32.31
N THR A 2 23.60 -25.36 -32.87
CA THR A 2 22.85 -24.27 -32.26
C THR A 2 21.59 -24.84 -31.61
N THR A 3 21.49 -24.76 -30.29
CA THR A 3 20.29 -25.19 -29.56
C THR A 3 19.42 -23.97 -29.25
N THR A 4 18.32 -23.91 -29.98
CA THR A 4 17.19 -22.97 -29.84
C THR A 4 16.44 -23.24 -28.54
N ALA A 5 16.16 -22.18 -27.77
CA ALA A 5 15.28 -22.22 -26.60
C ALA A 5 13.78 -22.15 -27.03
N PRO A 6 12.85 -22.79 -26.30
CA PRO A 6 11.43 -22.80 -26.66
C PRO A 6 10.74 -21.47 -26.31
N PRO A 7 9.83 -20.95 -27.17
CA PRO A 7 8.99 -19.79 -26.88
C PRO A 7 7.60 -20.22 -26.37
N GLY A 8 7.10 -19.57 -25.32
CA GLY A 8 5.72 -19.68 -24.84
C GLY A 8 5.66 -19.89 -23.31
N ALA A 9 4.92 -19.12 -22.50
CA ALA A 9 3.81 -18.23 -22.79
C ALA A 9 3.76 -17.08 -21.77
N THR A 10 3.90 -15.84 -22.23
CA THR A 10 3.36 -14.66 -21.53
C THR A 10 1.91 -14.51 -21.96
N LEU A 11 0.96 -15.00 -21.14
CA LEU A 11 -0.47 -14.71 -21.29
C LEU A 11 -0.82 -13.40 -20.56
N THR A 12 -0.10 -12.33 -20.87
CA THR A 12 -0.59 -10.98 -20.53
C THR A 12 -1.19 -10.44 -21.81
N PRO A 13 -2.52 -10.43 -21.98
CA PRO A 13 -3.11 -9.73 -23.10
C PRO A 13 -2.69 -8.25 -22.99
N PRO A 14 -2.37 -7.58 -24.12
CA PRO A 14 -2.16 -6.15 -24.11
C PRO A 14 -3.50 -5.48 -23.78
N HIS A 15 -3.67 -5.03 -22.53
CA HIS A 15 -4.83 -4.23 -22.13
C HIS A 15 -4.61 -2.76 -22.51
N ASP A 16 -4.55 -2.50 -23.82
CA ASP A 16 -5.02 -1.23 -24.38
C ASP A 16 -6.51 -1.41 -24.73
N SER A 17 -7.34 -1.63 -23.70
CA SER A 17 -8.79 -1.59 -23.84
C SER A 17 -9.24 -0.27 -23.23
N THR A 18 -9.58 0.67 -24.10
CA THR A 18 -10.26 1.92 -23.76
C THR A 18 -11.31 1.66 -22.68
N ALA A 19 -11.06 2.14 -21.46
CA ALA A 19 -12.04 2.17 -20.39
C ALA A 19 -13.36 2.69 -20.99
N ALA A 20 -14.39 1.85 -21.01
CA ALA A 20 -15.75 2.35 -21.19
C ALA A 20 -15.91 3.47 -20.17
N GLN A 21 -16.29 4.67 -20.63
CA GLN A 21 -16.24 5.90 -19.84
C GLN A 21 -16.90 5.70 -18.47
N GLY A 22 -16.10 5.50 -17.42
CA GLY A 22 -16.58 5.29 -16.05
C GLY A 22 -16.22 3.96 -15.38
N TYR A 23 -15.58 2.99 -16.05
CA TYR A 23 -15.16 1.70 -15.45
C TYR A 23 -13.66 1.46 -15.49
N ALA A 24 -13.15 0.67 -14.56
CA ALA A 24 -11.74 0.32 -14.46
C ALA A 24 -11.38 -0.79 -15.44
N GLY A 25 -10.22 -0.67 -16.09
CA GLY A 25 -9.61 -1.72 -16.91
C GLY A 25 -8.63 -2.62 -16.13
N TRP A 26 -8.62 -2.51 -14.81
CA TRP A 26 -7.72 -3.21 -13.90
C TRP A 26 -8.48 -3.72 -12.68
N VAL A 27 -7.93 -4.74 -12.02
CA VAL A 27 -8.42 -5.25 -10.73
C VAL A 27 -7.44 -4.93 -9.60
N PRO A 28 -7.86 -4.94 -8.31
CA PRO A 28 -7.00 -4.53 -7.21
C PRO A 28 -5.64 -5.25 -7.11
N HIS A 29 -5.56 -6.50 -7.57
CA HIS A 29 -4.32 -7.28 -7.58
C HIS A 29 -3.32 -6.86 -8.66
N ASP A 30 -3.75 -6.12 -9.68
CA ASP A 30 -2.86 -5.56 -10.71
C ASP A 30 -2.16 -4.29 -10.21
N ILE A 31 -2.75 -3.64 -9.20
CA ILE A 31 -2.25 -2.38 -8.66
C ILE A 31 -0.87 -2.58 -7.99
N PRO A 32 0.16 -1.82 -8.39
CA PRO A 32 1.48 -1.92 -7.78
C PRO A 32 1.44 -1.64 -6.28
N TYR A 33 2.10 -2.51 -5.52
CA TYR A 33 2.22 -2.32 -4.08
C TYR A 33 2.97 -1.02 -3.73
N LYS A 34 2.39 -0.20 -2.85
CA LYS A 34 3.05 0.98 -2.25
C LYS A 34 2.96 0.92 -0.73
N ALA A 35 4.11 0.90 -0.07
CA ALA A 35 4.19 0.80 1.39
C ALA A 35 3.49 1.97 2.11
N GLU A 36 3.54 3.17 1.54
CA GLU A 36 2.91 4.38 2.10
C GLU A 36 1.38 4.26 2.18
N TYR A 37 0.76 3.57 1.21
CA TYR A 37 -0.69 3.34 1.21
C TYR A 37 -1.08 2.40 2.35
N ASP A 38 -0.44 1.23 2.45
CA ASP A 38 -0.66 0.29 3.55
C ASP A 38 -0.39 0.92 4.92
N ASP A 39 0.65 1.75 5.03
CA ASP A 39 0.98 2.43 6.28
C ASP A 39 -0.14 3.42 6.65
N SER A 40 -0.75 4.12 5.69
CA SER A 40 -1.92 4.95 5.95
C SER A 40 -3.16 4.13 6.35
N LEU A 41 -3.30 2.90 5.88
CA LEU A 41 -4.38 1.98 6.30
C LEU A 41 -4.23 1.55 7.76
N ILE A 42 -2.99 1.37 8.25
CA ILE A 42 -2.73 1.04 9.67
C ILE A 42 -3.37 2.10 10.57
N ASP A 43 -3.08 3.37 10.31
CA ASP A 43 -3.56 4.48 11.15
C ASP A 43 -5.09 4.56 11.14
N VAL A 44 -5.71 4.43 9.97
CA VAL A 44 -7.16 4.57 9.80
C VAL A 44 -7.93 3.38 10.37
N ILE A 45 -7.50 2.14 10.08
CA ILE A 45 -8.25 0.93 10.43
C ILE A 45 -7.99 0.48 11.87
N LEU A 46 -6.75 0.61 12.36
CA LEU A 46 -6.42 0.20 13.73
C LEU A 46 -6.72 1.29 14.77
N SER A 47 -6.70 2.57 14.37
CA SER A 47 -6.99 3.71 15.24
C SER A 47 -8.10 4.60 14.66
N PRO A 48 -9.32 4.06 14.48
CA PRO A 48 -10.40 4.81 13.85
C PRO A 48 -10.76 6.05 14.67
N SER A 49 -10.61 7.22 14.06
CA SER A 49 -11.07 8.47 14.65
C SER A 49 -12.58 8.59 14.47
N THR A 50 -13.33 8.66 15.57
CA THR A 50 -14.80 8.81 15.58
C THR A 50 -15.30 10.11 14.95
N THR A 51 -14.41 11.04 14.63
CA THR A 51 -14.69 12.38 14.08
C THR A 51 -14.47 12.50 12.57
N SER A 52 -14.02 11.44 11.88
CA SER A 52 -13.76 11.51 10.44
C SER A 52 -15.07 11.60 9.65
N ASN A 53 -15.25 12.66 8.86
CA ASN A 53 -16.38 12.79 7.95
C ASN A 53 -16.37 11.59 6.97
N PRO A 54 -17.46 10.80 6.91
CA PRO A 54 -17.51 9.56 6.13
C PRO A 54 -17.39 9.77 4.62
N GLY A 55 -17.51 11.00 4.12
CA GLY A 55 -17.56 11.31 2.69
C GLY A 55 -18.99 11.40 2.17
N ILE A 56 -19.12 11.70 0.88
CA ILE A 56 -20.41 11.84 0.20
C ILE A 56 -21.00 10.44 -0.04
N ARG A 57 -22.16 10.17 0.54
CA ARG A 57 -22.89 8.91 0.29
C ARG A 57 -23.59 8.96 -1.06
N VAL A 58 -23.49 7.87 -1.80
CA VAL A 58 -24.20 7.71 -3.08
C VAL A 58 -25.54 7.04 -2.83
N ILE A 59 -26.61 7.71 -3.24
CA ILE A 59 -27.99 7.23 -3.14
C ILE A 59 -28.31 6.43 -4.42
N PRO A 60 -28.75 5.16 -4.31
CA PRO A 60 -29.21 4.37 -5.45
C PRO A 60 -30.39 5.02 -6.17
N GLU A 61 -30.55 4.72 -7.46
CA GLU A 61 -31.63 5.27 -8.29
C GLU A 61 -33.02 4.97 -7.70
N ASP A 62 -33.23 3.72 -7.27
CA ASP A 62 -34.51 3.22 -6.74
C ASP A 62 -34.84 3.69 -5.30
N SER A 63 -34.03 4.58 -4.73
CA SER A 63 -34.26 5.08 -3.37
C SER A 63 -35.15 6.33 -3.33
N ASP A 64 -36.12 6.33 -2.43
CA ASP A 64 -36.96 7.50 -2.10
C ASP A 64 -36.20 8.59 -1.32
N GLU A 65 -34.94 8.34 -0.94
CA GLU A 65 -34.12 9.25 -0.15
C GLU A 65 -33.78 10.53 -0.92
N GLN A 66 -33.96 11.71 -0.29
CA GLN A 66 -33.60 12.99 -0.92
C GLN A 66 -32.11 13.31 -0.74
N PRO A 67 -31.41 13.78 -1.79
CA PRO A 67 -30.00 14.15 -1.68
C PRO A 67 -29.82 15.38 -0.78
N ILE A 68 -28.79 15.34 0.06
CA ILE A 68 -28.43 16.41 0.99
C ILE A 68 -27.10 17.03 0.51
N PRO A 69 -27.06 18.33 0.15
CA PRO A 69 -25.85 18.98 -0.33
C PRO A 69 -24.64 18.76 0.59
N GLY A 70 -23.54 18.26 0.02
CA GLY A 70 -22.30 17.98 0.73
C GLY A 70 -22.30 16.72 1.60
N GLN A 71 -23.40 15.97 1.67
CA GLN A 71 -23.49 14.72 2.44
C GLN A 71 -23.92 13.52 1.58
N SER A 72 -24.81 13.74 0.61
CA SER A 72 -25.27 12.69 -0.29
C SER A 72 -25.61 13.21 -1.68
N VAL A 73 -25.50 12.34 -2.67
CA VAL A 73 -25.79 12.61 -4.08
C VAL A 73 -26.46 11.38 -4.71
N ARG A 74 -27.42 11.57 -5.61
CA ARG A 74 -28.00 10.45 -6.37
C ARG A 74 -27.03 10.02 -7.45
N ILE A 75 -26.97 8.72 -7.74
CA ILE A 75 -26.04 8.19 -8.75
C ILE A 75 -26.21 8.86 -10.12
N GLN A 76 -27.45 9.12 -10.55
CA GLN A 76 -27.76 9.77 -11.83
C GLN A 76 -27.29 11.24 -11.91
N ASP A 77 -27.12 11.91 -10.77
CA ASP A 77 -26.69 13.31 -10.70
C ASP A 77 -25.15 13.43 -10.71
N ILE A 78 -24.44 12.29 -10.69
CA ILE A 78 -22.98 12.26 -10.74
C ILE A 78 -22.54 12.31 -12.20
N ASP A 79 -21.96 13.44 -12.59
CA ASP A 79 -21.33 13.57 -13.90
C ASP A 79 -20.00 12.80 -13.93
N LEU A 80 -19.98 11.69 -14.67
CA LEU A 80 -18.80 10.84 -14.84
C LEU A 80 -17.60 11.60 -15.41
N THR A 81 -17.82 12.71 -16.13
CA THR A 81 -16.74 13.53 -16.68
C THR A 81 -16.05 14.41 -15.63
N THR A 82 -16.71 14.64 -14.50
CA THR A 82 -16.15 15.40 -13.37
C THR A 82 -15.33 14.55 -12.41
N LEU A 83 -15.41 13.22 -12.55
CA LEU A 83 -14.63 12.28 -11.74
C LEU A 83 -13.13 12.38 -12.08
N PRO A 84 -12.25 12.19 -11.08
CA PRO A 84 -10.82 12.35 -11.30
C PRO A 84 -10.32 11.30 -12.31
N PRO A 85 -9.65 11.70 -13.42
CA PRO A 85 -9.08 10.74 -14.34
C PRO A 85 -7.90 10.03 -13.67
N LEU A 86 -8.02 8.72 -13.47
CA LEU A 86 -7.02 7.88 -12.82
C LEU A 86 -6.58 6.77 -13.76
N SER A 87 -5.26 6.57 -13.87
CA SER A 87 -4.68 5.40 -14.54
C SER A 87 -4.09 4.44 -13.50
N GLU A 88 -3.98 3.16 -13.86
CA GLU A 88 -3.40 2.10 -13.01
C GLU A 88 -2.03 2.50 -12.42
N SER A 89 -1.16 3.13 -13.21
CA SER A 89 0.16 3.60 -12.79
C SER A 89 0.16 4.64 -11.67
N GLN A 90 -0.95 5.34 -11.47
CA GLN A 90 -1.11 6.32 -10.39
C GLN A 90 -1.56 5.66 -9.07
N LEU A 91 -2.06 4.43 -9.13
CA LEU A 91 -2.59 3.70 -7.98
C LEU A 91 -1.47 3.00 -7.19
N PRO A 92 -1.72 2.67 -5.90
CA PRO A 92 -2.80 3.20 -5.08
C PRO A 92 -2.57 4.69 -4.78
N ILE A 93 -3.68 5.40 -4.57
CA ILE A 93 -3.70 6.80 -4.13
C ILE A 93 -3.68 6.83 -2.60
N LEU A 94 -2.97 7.76 -1.98
CA LEU A 94 -2.93 7.86 -0.52
C LEU A 94 -4.30 8.25 0.05
N LEU A 95 -4.63 7.77 1.25
CA LEU A 95 -5.90 8.09 1.92
C LEU A 95 -6.20 9.59 2.15
N PRO A 96 -5.22 10.47 2.45
CA PRO A 96 -5.47 11.90 2.60
C PRO A 96 -5.64 12.68 1.29
N ASP A 97 -5.57 12.02 0.12
CA ASP A 97 -5.71 12.68 -1.17
C ASP A 97 -7.09 13.36 -1.31
N SER A 98 -7.11 14.62 -1.75
CA SER A 98 -8.33 15.42 -1.86
C SER A 98 -9.34 14.90 -2.88
N ARG A 99 -8.91 14.05 -3.81
CA ARG A 99 -9.79 13.38 -4.79
C ARG A 99 -10.69 12.33 -4.13
N ARG A 100 -10.38 11.91 -2.90
CA ARG A 100 -11.19 10.93 -2.14
C ARG A 100 -12.33 11.64 -1.41
N ILE A 101 -13.48 11.75 -2.08
CA ILE A 101 -14.65 12.48 -1.56
C ILE A 101 -15.84 11.57 -1.23
N TYR A 102 -15.92 10.38 -1.81
CA TYR A 102 -17.06 9.49 -1.65
C TYR A 102 -16.92 8.60 -0.43
N ALA A 103 -18.05 8.25 0.16
CA ALA A 103 -18.07 7.34 1.31
C ALA A 103 -17.72 5.91 0.88
N SER A 104 -16.93 5.24 1.72
CA SER A 104 -16.69 3.80 1.59
C SER A 104 -17.41 3.02 2.70
N PRO A 105 -17.67 1.72 2.50
CA PRO A 105 -18.16 0.84 3.56
C PRO A 105 -17.19 0.69 4.73
N ILE A 106 -15.89 0.96 4.50
CA ILE A 106 -14.84 0.84 5.52
C ILE A 106 -14.71 2.19 6.25
N PRO A 107 -14.96 2.23 7.58
CA PRO A 107 -14.88 3.47 8.33
C PRO A 107 -13.51 4.16 8.19
N GLY A 108 -13.55 5.48 7.92
CA GLY A 108 -12.35 6.31 7.80
C GLY A 108 -11.66 6.27 6.43
N ILE A 109 -12.10 5.39 5.52
CA ILE A 109 -11.61 5.37 4.13
C ILE A 109 -12.63 6.06 3.23
N ARG A 110 -12.14 6.94 2.36
CA ARG A 110 -12.93 7.60 1.31
C ARG A 110 -12.51 7.11 -0.07
N LEU A 111 -13.48 7.02 -0.97
CA LEU A 111 -13.28 6.58 -2.36
C LEU A 111 -13.14 7.79 -3.28
N THR A 112 -12.42 7.58 -4.38
CA THR A 112 -12.30 8.59 -5.46
C THR A 112 -13.49 8.58 -6.41
N HIS A 113 -14.16 7.44 -6.52
CA HIS A 113 -15.30 7.21 -7.40
C HIS A 113 -16.43 6.54 -6.60
N PRO A 114 -17.70 6.74 -7.00
CA PRO A 114 -18.83 5.95 -6.51
C PRO A 114 -18.56 4.45 -6.65
N TYR A 115 -18.71 3.69 -5.57
CA TYR A 115 -18.55 2.23 -5.54
C TYR A 115 -17.21 1.70 -6.10
N GLY A 116 -16.19 2.56 -6.22
CA GLY A 116 -14.89 2.18 -6.75
C GLY A 116 -13.97 1.47 -5.75
N TRP A 117 -12.76 1.20 -6.19
CA TRP A 117 -11.75 0.51 -5.37
C TRP A 117 -11.23 1.39 -4.22
N THR A 118 -10.82 0.74 -3.13
CA THR A 118 -10.23 1.45 -1.98
C THR A 118 -8.90 2.11 -2.33
N GLU A 119 -8.16 1.51 -3.24
CA GLU A 119 -6.89 1.95 -3.81
C GLU A 119 -7.07 3.19 -4.71
N GLY A 120 -8.29 3.41 -5.20
CA GLY A 120 -8.66 4.48 -6.12
C GLY A 120 -9.12 3.96 -7.48
N GLY A 121 -9.78 4.85 -8.24
CA GLY A 121 -10.37 4.52 -9.53
C GLY A 121 -11.82 4.05 -9.44
N PRO A 122 -12.47 3.92 -10.61
CA PRO A 122 -13.83 3.38 -10.73
C PRO A 122 -13.91 1.88 -10.42
N SER A 123 -15.13 1.34 -10.33
CA SER A 123 -15.38 -0.11 -10.21
C SER A 123 -15.14 -0.82 -11.55
N LEU A 124 -15.16 -2.15 -11.53
CA LEU A 124 -15.20 -2.94 -12.75
C LEU A 124 -16.53 -2.70 -13.50
N ASP A 125 -16.52 -2.95 -14.81
CA ASP A 125 -17.75 -3.04 -15.60
C ASP A 125 -18.64 -4.15 -15.01
N PRO A 126 -19.92 -3.88 -14.69
CA PRO A 126 -20.84 -4.87 -14.14
C PRO A 126 -20.97 -6.13 -15.01
N THR A 127 -20.75 -6.02 -16.33
CA THR A 127 -20.80 -7.17 -17.25
C THR A 127 -19.57 -8.07 -17.14
N MET A 128 -18.46 -7.55 -16.63
CA MET A 128 -17.22 -8.30 -16.35
C MET A 128 -17.14 -8.74 -14.89
N ASP A 129 -17.97 -8.19 -14.00
CA ASP A 129 -17.98 -8.49 -12.59
C ASP A 129 -18.82 -9.74 -12.28
N THR A 130 -18.15 -10.88 -12.06
CA THR A 130 -18.79 -12.13 -11.69
C THR A 130 -19.11 -12.23 -10.20
N PHE A 131 -18.66 -11.26 -9.38
CA PHE A 131 -18.76 -11.35 -7.93
C PHE A 131 -20.20 -11.52 -7.44
N ALA A 132 -21.14 -10.77 -8.02
CA ALA A 132 -22.55 -10.83 -7.60
C ALA A 132 -23.16 -12.23 -7.83
N GLU A 133 -22.86 -12.85 -8.97
CA GLU A 133 -23.33 -14.20 -9.30
C GLU A 133 -22.67 -15.24 -8.38
N ASP A 134 -21.35 -15.19 -8.23
CA ASP A 134 -20.58 -16.09 -7.36
C ASP A 134 -21.03 -15.99 -5.90
N PHE A 135 -21.34 -14.78 -5.42
CA PHE A 135 -21.82 -14.54 -4.07
C PHE A 135 -23.17 -15.23 -3.82
N LEU A 136 -24.11 -15.15 -4.77
CA LEU A 136 -25.43 -15.77 -4.67
C LEU A 136 -25.36 -17.30 -4.83
N ILE A 137 -24.53 -17.82 -5.73
CA ILE A 137 -24.34 -19.26 -5.93
C ILE A 137 -23.83 -19.92 -4.64
N ASN A 138 -22.91 -19.25 -3.93
CA ASN A 138 -22.35 -19.76 -2.68
C ASN A 138 -23.26 -19.56 -1.46
N ARG A 139 -24.38 -18.85 -1.60
CA ARG A 139 -25.32 -18.50 -0.52
C ARG A 139 -26.78 -18.74 -0.94
N PRO A 140 -27.19 -19.98 -1.26
CA PRO A 140 -28.55 -20.28 -1.73
C PRO A 140 -29.64 -20.05 -0.67
N ASP A 141 -29.25 -19.82 0.58
CA ASP A 141 -30.14 -19.49 1.70
C ASP A 141 -30.64 -18.02 1.67
N ILE A 142 -30.02 -17.16 0.88
CA ILE A 142 -30.41 -15.76 0.73
C ILE A 142 -31.58 -15.67 -0.26
N THR A 143 -32.75 -15.29 0.26
CA THR A 143 -33.98 -15.16 -0.54
C THR A 143 -34.64 -13.79 -0.42
N THR A 144 -34.24 -13.00 0.58
CA THR A 144 -34.82 -11.69 0.87
C THR A 144 -33.74 -10.62 0.89
N GLU A 145 -34.12 -9.37 0.57
CA GLU A 145 -33.20 -8.22 0.60
C GLU A 145 -32.57 -8.03 1.99
N ALA A 146 -33.34 -8.24 3.06
CA ALA A 146 -32.84 -8.13 4.43
C ALA A 146 -31.76 -9.18 4.74
N GLN A 147 -31.93 -10.42 4.26
CA GLN A 147 -30.92 -11.48 4.37
C GLN A 147 -29.67 -11.14 3.56
N MET A 148 -29.84 -10.59 2.34
CA MET A 148 -28.74 -10.17 1.49
C MET A 148 -27.90 -9.09 2.18
N ARG A 149 -28.54 -8.05 2.70
CA ARG A 149 -27.86 -6.97 3.44
C ARG A 149 -27.12 -7.49 4.67
N ALA A 150 -27.75 -8.38 5.43
CA ALA A 150 -27.11 -8.99 6.61
C ALA A 150 -25.93 -9.89 6.24
N ALA A 151 -26.01 -10.62 5.13
CA ALA A 151 -24.93 -11.46 4.63
C ALA A 151 -23.74 -10.62 4.14
N VAL A 152 -24.01 -9.57 3.36
CA VAL A 152 -22.99 -8.61 2.89
C VAL A 152 -22.30 -7.95 4.07
N GLN A 153 -23.06 -7.48 5.07
CA GLN A 153 -22.48 -6.85 6.25
C GLN A 153 -21.56 -7.82 7.02
N ARG A 154 -21.98 -9.07 7.19
CA ARG A 154 -21.17 -10.09 7.85
C ARG A 154 -19.86 -10.36 7.10
N GLU A 155 -19.93 -10.48 5.78
CA GLU A 155 -18.76 -10.68 4.92
C GLU A 155 -17.80 -9.49 5.06
N VAL A 156 -18.32 -8.25 4.99
CA VAL A 156 -17.54 -7.02 5.21
C VAL A 156 -16.86 -7.03 6.58
N ASP A 157 -17.58 -7.40 7.65
CA ASP A 157 -17.03 -7.45 9.00
C ASP A 157 -15.93 -8.52 9.13
N GLU A 158 -16.12 -9.69 8.53
CA GLU A 158 -15.13 -10.78 8.49
C GLU A 158 -13.86 -10.35 7.75
N HIS A 159 -13.99 -9.76 6.56
CA HIS A 159 -12.84 -9.25 5.80
C HIS A 159 -12.15 -8.08 6.50
N LEU A 160 -12.90 -7.23 7.20
CA LEU A 160 -12.34 -6.14 7.99
C LEU A 160 -11.50 -6.66 9.16
N GLU A 161 -11.92 -7.75 9.82
CA GLU A 161 -11.11 -8.39 10.86
C GLU A 161 -9.84 -9.04 10.30
N VAL A 162 -9.93 -9.70 9.14
CA VAL A 162 -8.74 -10.20 8.44
C VAL A 162 -7.78 -9.06 8.08
N ALA A 163 -8.29 -7.94 7.57
CA ALA A 163 -7.51 -6.75 7.27
C ALA A 163 -6.82 -6.20 8.54
N LYS A 164 -7.54 -6.05 9.65
CA LYS A 164 -6.96 -5.64 10.95
C LYS A 164 -5.85 -6.58 11.40
N GLN A 165 -6.02 -7.90 11.27
CA GLN A 165 -4.98 -8.87 11.63
C GLN A 165 -3.72 -8.69 10.78
N ARG A 166 -3.87 -8.53 9.46
CA ARG A 166 -2.76 -8.30 8.53
C ARG A 166 -2.03 -6.98 8.84
N LEU A 167 -2.77 -5.90 9.10
CA LEU A 167 -2.19 -4.60 9.45
C LEU A 167 -1.46 -4.62 10.79
N ARG A 168 -1.98 -5.34 11.80
CA ARG A 168 -1.25 -5.55 13.07
C ARG A 168 0.04 -6.34 12.87
N ALA A 169 0.01 -7.38 12.03
CA ALA A 169 1.21 -8.15 11.70
C ALA A 169 2.26 -7.28 10.98
N ARG A 170 1.80 -6.44 10.03
CA ARG A 170 2.63 -5.45 9.35
C ARG A 170 3.27 -4.46 10.33
N GLN A 171 2.49 -3.86 11.23
CA GLN A 171 3.01 -2.92 12.22
C GLN A 171 4.13 -3.56 13.06
N LYS A 172 3.89 -4.78 13.58
CA LYS A 172 4.91 -5.52 14.34
C LYS A 172 6.18 -5.81 13.52
N ALA A 173 6.03 -6.14 12.24
CA ALA A 173 7.16 -6.36 11.35
C ALA A 173 7.95 -5.06 11.13
N LYS A 174 7.27 -3.92 10.98
CA LYS A 174 7.90 -2.60 10.84
C LYS A 174 8.68 -2.22 12.10
N ASP A 175 8.09 -2.37 13.27
CA ASP A 175 8.74 -2.08 14.56
C ASP A 175 10.00 -2.95 14.75
N LYS A 176 9.90 -4.24 14.41
CA LYS A 176 11.03 -5.17 14.46
C LYS A 176 12.14 -4.79 13.48
N ASN A 177 11.79 -4.41 12.26
CA ASN A 177 12.76 -3.96 11.26
C ASN A 177 13.48 -2.68 11.71
N GLU A 178 12.76 -1.74 12.33
CA GLU A 178 13.36 -0.54 12.89
C GLU A 178 14.34 -0.86 14.02
N GLN A 179 13.97 -1.78 14.93
CA GLN A 179 14.85 -2.23 15.99
C GLN A 179 16.14 -2.86 15.42
N ILE A 180 16.01 -3.80 14.47
CA ILE A 180 17.15 -4.45 13.82
C ILE A 180 18.05 -3.41 13.12
N THR A 181 17.45 -2.42 12.46
CA THR A 181 18.22 -1.35 11.79
C THR A 181 19.06 -0.54 12.78
N LYS A 182 18.50 -0.24 13.97
CA LYS A 182 19.23 0.44 15.05
C LYS A 182 20.36 -0.43 15.62
N GLU A 183 20.11 -1.73 15.78
CA GLU A 183 21.11 -2.70 16.25
C GLU A 183 22.27 -2.83 15.25
N ILE A 184 21.96 -2.98 13.95
CA ILE A 184 22.97 -3.02 12.88
C ILE A 184 23.82 -1.75 12.91
N LYS A 185 23.19 -0.57 12.96
CA LYS A 185 23.92 0.70 13.04
C LYS A 185 24.87 0.75 14.23
N THR A 186 24.41 0.33 15.41
CA THR A 186 25.23 0.31 16.63
C THR A 186 26.43 -0.62 16.48
N LEU A 187 26.23 -1.82 15.92
CA LEU A 187 27.32 -2.78 15.68
C LEU A 187 28.31 -2.27 14.62
N THR A 188 27.82 -1.63 13.55
CA THR A 188 28.67 -1.00 12.54
C THR A 188 29.51 0.13 13.14
N ASP A 189 28.92 1.00 13.96
CA ASP A 189 29.63 2.09 14.63
C ASP A 189 30.71 1.56 15.60
N GLN A 190 30.42 0.46 16.31
CA GLN A 190 31.40 -0.24 17.15
C GLN A 190 32.56 -0.81 16.32
N HIS A 191 32.24 -1.51 15.22
CA HIS A 191 33.24 -2.09 14.34
C HIS A 191 34.16 -1.01 13.72
N ASP A 192 33.59 0.09 13.26
CA ASP A 192 34.34 1.23 12.72
C ASP A 192 35.27 1.86 13.77
N MET A 193 34.81 1.95 15.02
CA MET A 193 35.65 2.43 16.12
C MET A 193 36.83 1.50 16.38
N GLU A 194 36.60 0.17 16.41
CA GLU A 194 37.65 -0.83 16.58
C GLU A 194 38.69 -0.76 15.46
N LEU A 195 38.24 -0.65 14.21
CA LEU A 195 39.13 -0.49 13.05
C LEU A 195 39.99 0.77 13.16
N ARG A 196 39.41 1.91 13.57
CA ARG A 196 40.17 3.16 13.77
C ARG A 196 41.20 3.03 14.88
N ILE A 197 40.87 2.35 15.98
CA ILE A 197 41.81 2.09 17.08
C ILE A 197 42.96 1.20 16.60
N GLN A 198 42.67 0.13 15.85
CA GLN A 198 43.70 -0.74 15.29
C GLN A 198 44.62 0.00 14.31
N GLN A 199 44.08 0.81 13.42
CA GLN A 199 44.86 1.63 12.49
C GLN A 199 45.77 2.61 13.24
N LYS A 200 45.23 3.32 14.24
CA LYS A 200 46.02 4.23 15.07
C LYS A 200 47.14 3.50 15.81
N MET A 201 46.86 2.32 16.37
CA MET A 201 47.87 1.50 17.04
C MET A 201 48.98 1.04 16.08
N GLN A 202 48.63 0.63 14.86
CA GLN A 202 49.61 0.26 13.83
C GLN A 202 50.47 1.46 13.42
N GLU A 203 49.87 2.64 13.24
CA GLU A 203 50.60 3.86 12.91
C GLU A 203 51.55 4.27 14.04
N ASP A 204 51.10 4.23 15.29
CA ASP A 204 51.95 4.52 16.46
C ASP A 204 53.13 3.54 16.56
N GLN A 205 52.91 2.25 16.27
CA GLN A 205 53.99 1.27 16.20
C GLN A 205 54.98 1.57 15.07
N ARG A 206 54.50 1.96 13.88
CA ARG A 206 55.35 2.34 12.75
C ARG A 206 56.19 3.57 13.08
N ARG A 207 55.56 4.63 13.61
CA ARG A 207 56.25 5.86 14.05
C ARG A 207 57.33 5.57 15.11
N LYS A 208 57.05 4.68 16.06
CA LYS A 208 58.04 4.25 17.07
C LYS A 208 59.22 3.50 16.46
N LYS A 209 59.00 2.64 15.46
CA LYS A 209 60.08 1.94 14.74
C LYS A 209 60.95 2.93 13.96
N GLU A 210 60.34 3.79 13.16
CA GLU A 210 61.04 4.83 12.39
C GLU A 210 61.87 5.77 13.28
N ALA A 211 61.34 6.19 14.44
CA ALA A 211 62.07 7.02 15.38
C ALA A 211 63.28 6.31 16.00
N ARG A 212 63.20 4.99 16.25
CA ARG A 212 64.33 4.19 16.75
C ARG A 212 65.41 4.03 15.68
N GLU A 213 65.01 3.81 14.43
CA GLU A 213 65.95 3.72 13.31
C GLU A 213 66.66 5.04 13.03
N ARG A 214 65.94 6.16 13.01
CA ARG A 214 66.54 7.51 12.86
C ARG A 214 67.61 7.77 13.94
N LYS A 215 67.30 7.45 15.20
CA LYS A 215 68.27 7.58 16.31
C LYS A 215 69.50 6.68 16.18
N ARG A 216 69.39 5.51 15.53
CA ARG A 216 70.55 4.64 15.24
C ARG A 216 71.41 5.23 14.13
N VAL A 217 70.79 5.63 13.02
CA VAL A 217 71.50 6.24 11.88
C VAL A 217 72.23 7.52 12.29
N GLU A 218 71.62 8.38 13.11
CA GLU A 218 72.24 9.60 13.62
C GLU A 218 73.43 9.32 14.56
N ARG A 219 73.42 8.18 15.27
CA ARG A 219 74.49 7.75 16.16
C ARG A 219 75.65 7.07 15.42
N ASP A 220 75.35 6.37 14.33
CA ASP A 220 76.34 5.63 13.52
C ASP A 220 76.95 6.49 12.39
N GLY A 221 76.30 7.58 11.97
CA GLY A 221 76.77 8.49 10.93
C GLY A 221 77.51 9.74 11.42
N GLY A 222 77.70 9.90 12.74
CA GLY A 222 78.36 11.05 13.38
C GLY A 222 79.81 10.80 13.83
N GLY A 223 80.49 9.81 13.26
CA GLY A 223 81.89 9.45 13.56
C GLY A 223 82.87 9.94 12.51
#